data_AF-G3H199-F1
#
_entry.id   AF-G3H199-F1
#
_cell.length_a   1.000
_cell.length_b   1.000
_cell.length_c   1.000
_cell.angle_alpha   90.00
_cell.angle_beta   90.00
_cell.angle_gamma   90.00
#
_symmetry.space_group_name_H-M   'P 1'
#
loop_
_entity.id
_entity.type
_entity.pdbx_description
1 polymer ?
#
loop_
_entity_poly.entity_id
_entity_poly.type
_entity_poly.pdbx_seq_one_letter_code
_entity_poly.pdbx_strand_id
1 'polypeptide(L)'
;MKAASDHLSPQPNLTRNTNQLVVCQLQRMLSIAVEVDRTPTCSSNKIAEMMFGFVLDIPERSQREMFFTTMESHLLRCKVLEIIFLHSCETPTRLPLSLAQALYFLNNSTSLLKCQSDKSQWQTWDELVEHLQFLLSSYQHVLREHLRSSVIDRKDLIIKRIKPKPQQGDDITVVDVEKQIEAFRSRLTHILGEPLVPQLQDKVHLLKLLLFYAADLNPDTEPASQH
;
A
#
# COMPACT_ATOMS: atom_id res chain seq x y z
N MET A 1 31.30 -37.88 40.63
CA MET A 1 31.09 -36.41 40.60
C MET A 1 31.15 -35.98 39.14
N LYS A 2 30.00 -35.74 38.48
CA LYS A 2 29.47 -34.41 38.06
C LYS A 2 30.56 -33.53 37.43
N ALA A 3 30.67 -33.46 36.10
CA ALA A 3 29.85 -32.76 35.09
C ALA A 3 30.25 -31.28 34.91
N ALA A 4 30.70 -30.93 33.69
CA ALA A 4 30.41 -29.67 33.00
C ALA A 4 30.92 -29.78 31.55
N SER A 5 29.99 -30.05 30.62
CA SER A 5 30.17 -29.85 29.19
C SER A 5 29.60 -28.46 28.90
N ASP A 6 30.47 -27.50 28.57
CA ASP A 6 30.06 -26.15 28.18
C ASP A 6 29.47 -26.18 26.76
N HIS A 7 28.17 -26.42 26.71
CA HIS A 7 27.38 -26.20 25.51
C HIS A 7 27.14 -24.69 25.37
N LEU A 8 28.03 -23.99 24.67
CA LEU A 8 27.80 -22.62 24.19
C LEU A 8 26.63 -22.67 23.20
N SER A 9 25.44 -22.38 23.71
CA SER A 9 24.25 -22.15 22.89
C SER A 9 24.37 -20.75 22.27
N PRO A 10 24.25 -20.58 20.95
CA PRO A 10 24.27 -19.26 20.35
C PRO A 10 23.03 -18.52 20.82
N GLN A 11 23.21 -17.43 21.60
CA GLN A 11 22.10 -16.61 22.07
C GLN A 11 21.34 -16.02 20.87
N PRO A 12 20.10 -16.45 20.59
CA PRO A 12 19.34 -16.01 19.42
C PRO A 12 18.84 -14.57 19.55
N ASN A 13 18.85 -14.01 20.76
CA ASN A 13 18.27 -12.69 21.06
C ASN A 13 19.18 -11.53 20.63
N LEU A 14 20.51 -11.70 20.69
CA LEU A 14 21.45 -10.64 20.35
C LEU A 14 21.56 -10.43 18.84
N THR A 15 21.63 -11.53 18.07
CA THR A 15 21.65 -11.51 16.60
C THR A 15 20.35 -10.98 16.01
N ARG A 16 19.19 -11.28 16.63
CA ARG A 16 17.89 -10.74 16.23
C ARG A 16 17.80 -9.22 16.36
N ASN A 17 18.37 -8.66 17.44
CA ASN A 17 18.38 -7.21 17.67
C ASN A 17 19.29 -6.48 16.67
N THR A 18 20.48 -7.02 16.39
CA THR A 18 21.39 -6.47 15.39
C THR A 18 20.78 -6.47 13.99
N ASN A 19 20.12 -7.56 13.58
CA ASN A 19 19.46 -7.63 12.28
C ASN A 19 18.32 -6.60 12.14
N GLN A 20 17.52 -6.40 13.19
CA GLN A 20 16.49 -5.36 13.20
C GLN A 20 17.10 -3.96 13.08
N LEU A 21 18.18 -3.68 13.79
CA LEU A 21 18.90 -2.40 13.68
C LEU A 21 19.45 -2.17 12.27
N VAL A 22 20.04 -3.20 11.64
CA VAL A 22 20.54 -3.12 10.27
C VAL A 22 19.40 -2.85 9.28
N VAL A 23 18.26 -3.55 9.42
CA VAL A 23 17.08 -3.31 8.56
C VAL A 23 16.57 -1.89 8.72
N CYS A 24 16.42 -1.38 9.95
CA CYS A 24 15.99 0.00 10.19
C CYS A 24 16.98 1.01 9.58
N GLN A 25 18.30 0.76 9.69
CA GLN A 25 19.31 1.63 9.09
C GLN A 25 19.26 1.62 7.56
N LEU A 26 19.06 0.45 6.94
CA LEU A 26 18.91 0.32 5.50
C LEU A 26 17.63 1.01 4.99
N GLN A 27 16.51 0.85 5.71
CA GLN A 27 15.25 1.53 5.41
C GLN A 27 15.42 3.05 5.50
N ARG A 28 16.09 3.54 6.54
CA ARG A 28 16.42 4.94 6.69
C ARG A 28 17.34 5.46 5.59
N MET A 29 18.36 4.68 5.19
CA MET A 29 19.24 5.04 4.07
C MET A 29 18.46 5.14 2.76
N LEU A 30 17.59 4.18 2.47
CA LEU A 30 16.73 4.19 1.28
C LEU A 30 15.76 5.38 1.30
N SER A 31 15.16 5.65 2.45
CA SER A 31 14.29 6.80 2.67
C SER A 31 15.03 8.10 2.37
N ILE A 32 16.20 8.30 2.98
CA ILE A 32 17.05 9.48 2.73
C ILE A 32 17.46 9.57 1.26
N ALA A 33 17.87 8.46 0.64
CA ALA A 33 18.31 8.44 -0.77
C ALA A 33 17.18 8.86 -1.73
N VAL A 34 15.94 8.43 -1.46
CA VAL A 34 14.77 8.87 -2.23
C VAL A 34 14.44 10.34 -1.96
N GLU A 35 14.63 10.80 -0.72
CA GLU A 35 14.39 12.19 -0.34
C GLU A 35 15.41 13.18 -0.92
N VAL A 36 16.71 12.86 -0.92
CA VAL A 36 17.74 13.77 -1.47
C VAL A 36 17.72 13.88 -3.01
N ASP A 37 16.87 13.10 -3.67
CA ASP A 37 16.71 13.16 -5.12
C ASP A 37 15.97 14.43 -5.57
N ARG A 38 16.43 15.00 -6.69
CA ARG A 38 15.71 16.08 -7.39
C ARG A 38 14.49 15.57 -8.15
N THR A 39 14.42 14.27 -8.43
CA THR A 39 13.33 13.63 -9.16
C THR A 39 12.70 12.45 -8.41
N PRO A 40 12.12 12.64 -7.21
CA PRO A 40 11.73 11.53 -6.31
C PRO A 40 10.87 10.44 -6.95
N THR A 41 9.99 10.83 -7.89
CA THR A 41 9.15 9.89 -8.65
C THR A 41 9.97 8.96 -9.55
N CYS A 42 11.00 9.48 -10.23
CA CYS A 42 11.87 8.70 -11.10
C CYS A 42 12.69 7.68 -10.31
N SER A 43 13.32 8.10 -9.22
CA SER A 43 14.10 7.20 -8.37
C SER A 43 13.22 6.16 -7.68
N SER A 44 12.05 6.55 -7.16
CA SER A 44 11.12 5.61 -6.55
C SER A 44 10.61 4.56 -7.55
N ASN A 45 10.35 4.94 -8.80
CA ASN A 45 9.99 3.98 -9.86
C ASN A 45 11.11 2.96 -10.08
N LYS A 46 12.36 3.42 -10.27
CA LYS A 46 13.51 2.53 -10.49
C LYS A 46 13.75 1.57 -9.33
N ILE A 47 13.66 2.06 -8.10
CA ILE A 47 13.83 1.22 -6.91
C ILE A 47 12.66 0.22 -6.83
N ALA A 48 11.43 0.65 -7.08
CA ALA A 48 10.27 -0.24 -7.04
C ALA A 48 10.36 -1.37 -8.08
N GLU A 49 10.82 -1.08 -9.30
CA GLU A 49 11.10 -2.09 -10.34
C GLU A 49 12.11 -3.15 -9.85
N MET A 50 13.17 -2.71 -9.17
CA MET A 50 14.16 -3.62 -8.59
C MET A 50 13.60 -4.42 -7.41
N MET A 51 12.73 -3.81 -6.58
CA MET A 51 12.12 -4.45 -5.41
C MET A 51 11.04 -5.47 -5.79
N PHE A 52 10.35 -5.29 -6.91
CA PHE A 52 9.19 -6.08 -7.29
C PHE A 52 9.49 -7.60 -7.26
N GLY A 53 10.58 -8.03 -7.89
CA GLY A 53 10.98 -9.45 -7.90
C GLY A 53 11.17 -10.00 -6.49
N PHE A 54 11.87 -9.26 -5.61
CA PHE A 54 12.09 -9.68 -4.23
C PHE A 54 10.79 -9.82 -3.43
N VAL A 55 9.81 -8.93 -3.66
CA VAL A 55 8.53 -9.01 -2.95
C VAL A 55 7.74 -10.26 -3.36
N LEU A 56 7.81 -10.66 -4.64
CA LEU A 56 7.19 -11.91 -5.11
C LEU A 56 7.81 -13.15 -4.46
N ASP A 57 9.08 -13.08 -4.09
CA ASP A 57 9.81 -14.18 -3.46
C ASP A 57 9.57 -14.29 -1.94
N ILE A 58 8.95 -13.30 -1.30
CA ILE A 58 8.61 -13.37 0.13
C ILE A 58 7.48 -14.39 0.31
N PRO A 59 7.69 -15.54 0.98
CA PRO A 59 6.72 -16.63 0.98
C PRO A 59 5.56 -16.40 1.97
N GLU A 60 5.85 -15.81 3.14
CA GLU A 60 4.87 -15.64 4.21
C GLU A 60 4.17 -14.28 4.13
N ARG A 61 2.85 -14.30 4.30
CA ARG A 61 2.04 -13.08 4.34
C ARG A 61 2.49 -12.11 5.45
N SER A 62 2.76 -12.61 6.66
CA SER A 62 3.23 -11.78 7.78
C SER A 62 4.56 -11.08 7.47
N GLN A 63 5.43 -11.70 6.69
CA GLN A 63 6.67 -11.10 6.24
C GLN A 63 6.43 -10.01 5.20
N ARG A 64 5.49 -10.21 4.27
CA ARG A 64 5.07 -9.18 3.30
C ARG A 64 4.40 -8.00 3.98
N GLU A 65 3.51 -8.27 4.93
CA GLU A 65 2.88 -7.25 5.77
C GLU A 65 3.92 -6.45 6.55
N MET A 66 4.89 -7.12 7.18
CA MET A 66 6.01 -6.48 7.88
C MET A 66 6.85 -5.64 6.92
N PHE A 67 7.14 -6.13 5.72
CA PHE A 67 7.88 -5.41 4.70
C PHE A 67 7.19 -4.08 4.33
N PHE A 68 5.89 -4.10 4.04
CA PHE A 68 5.15 -2.86 3.71
C PHE A 68 4.94 -1.94 4.92
N THR A 69 4.73 -2.50 6.10
CA THR A 69 4.52 -1.71 7.33
C THR A 69 5.79 -0.97 7.74
N THR A 70 6.96 -1.57 7.53
CA THR A 70 8.26 -0.97 7.90
C THR A 70 8.87 -0.09 6.81
N MET A 71 8.30 -0.04 5.61
CA MET A 71 8.79 0.84 4.54
C MET A 71 8.51 2.31 4.86
N GLU A 72 9.56 3.06 5.21
CA GLU A 72 9.46 4.47 5.62
C GLU A 72 9.02 5.40 4.49
N SER A 73 9.49 5.17 3.26
CA SER A 73 9.13 6.03 2.12
C SER A 73 7.74 5.67 1.60
N HIS A 74 6.75 6.50 1.91
CA HIS A 74 5.38 6.34 1.41
C HIS A 74 5.31 6.38 -0.12
N LEU A 75 6.12 7.22 -0.78
CA LEU A 75 6.17 7.24 -2.25
C LEU A 75 6.70 5.92 -2.81
N LEU A 76 7.78 5.39 -2.24
CA LEU A 76 8.31 4.09 -2.66
C LEU A 76 7.30 2.97 -2.38
N ARG A 77 6.62 3.01 -1.23
CA ARG A 77 5.57 2.03 -0.89
C ARG A 77 4.43 2.05 -1.89
N CYS A 78 3.97 3.24 -2.29
CA CYS A 78 3.00 3.37 -3.38
C CYS A 78 3.53 2.77 -4.68
N LYS A 79 4.79 3.02 -5.05
CA LYS A 79 5.37 2.54 -6.32
C LYS A 79 5.54 1.03 -6.36
N VAL A 80 5.97 0.41 -5.27
CA VAL A 80 6.04 -1.06 -5.18
C VAL A 80 4.65 -1.68 -5.29
N LEU A 81 3.68 -1.16 -4.54
CA LEU A 81 2.29 -1.65 -4.59
C LEU A 81 1.64 -1.41 -5.96
N GLU A 82 1.89 -0.26 -6.61
CA GLU A 82 1.41 0.05 -7.96
C GLU A 82 1.88 -1.01 -8.96
N ILE A 83 3.18 -1.35 -8.96
CA ILE A 83 3.73 -2.39 -9.84
C ILE A 83 3.06 -3.75 -9.55
N ILE A 84 2.91 -4.13 -8.28
CA ILE A 84 2.25 -5.39 -7.90
C ILE A 84 0.83 -5.44 -8.46
N PHE A 85 0.04 -4.37 -8.28
CA PHE A 85 -1.33 -4.34 -8.79
C PHE A 85 -1.41 -4.31 -10.31
N LEU A 86 -0.51 -3.60 -10.99
CA LEU A 86 -0.44 -3.60 -12.46
C LEU A 86 -0.17 -5.01 -13.01
N HIS A 87 0.71 -5.78 -12.38
CA HIS A 87 0.97 -7.18 -12.74
C HIS A 87 -0.14 -8.14 -12.30
N SER A 88 -0.98 -7.74 -11.35
CA SER A 88 -2.10 -8.53 -10.85
C SER A 88 -3.38 -8.40 -11.68
N CYS A 89 -3.44 -7.41 -12.58
CA CYS A 89 -4.59 -7.16 -13.44
C CYS A 89 -4.43 -7.89 -14.78
N GLU A 90 -5.50 -8.51 -15.28
CA GLU A 90 -5.49 -9.13 -16.62
C GLU A 90 -5.29 -8.09 -17.72
N THR A 91 -5.95 -6.95 -17.60
CA THR A 91 -5.78 -5.80 -18.49
C THR A 91 -5.07 -4.68 -17.72
N PRO A 92 -3.83 -4.30 -18.08
CA PRO A 92 -3.14 -3.21 -17.41
C PRO A 92 -3.81 -1.87 -17.71
N THR A 93 -3.97 -1.03 -16.69
CA THR A 93 -4.42 0.35 -16.85
C THR A 93 -3.25 1.27 -17.25
N ARG A 94 -3.56 2.35 -17.97
CA ARG A 94 -2.62 3.43 -18.28
C ARG A 94 -2.80 4.66 -17.39
N LEU A 95 -3.73 4.59 -16.43
CA LEU A 95 -3.91 5.64 -15.44
C LEU A 95 -2.62 5.80 -14.63
N PRO A 96 -2.21 7.03 -14.30
CA PRO A 96 -1.08 7.23 -13.42
C PRO A 96 -1.51 6.95 -11.97
N LEU A 97 -0.55 6.75 -11.05
CA LEU A 97 -0.80 6.55 -9.61
C LEU A 97 -1.77 7.59 -9.03
N SER A 98 -3.04 7.22 -8.90
CA SER A 98 -4.18 8.11 -8.58
C SER A 98 -5.31 7.33 -7.92
N LEU A 99 -6.31 8.04 -7.40
CA LEU A 99 -7.49 7.41 -6.81
C LEU A 99 -8.30 6.61 -7.83
N ALA A 100 -8.46 7.09 -9.06
CA ALA A 100 -9.10 6.34 -10.14
C ALA A 100 -8.35 5.04 -10.47
N GLN A 101 -7.01 5.05 -10.42
CA GLN A 101 -6.22 3.84 -10.59
C GLN A 101 -6.42 2.86 -9.43
N ALA A 102 -6.51 3.34 -8.19
CA ALA A 102 -6.83 2.51 -7.03
C ALA A 102 -8.23 1.87 -7.13
N LEU A 103 -9.24 2.64 -7.57
CA LEU A 103 -10.57 2.12 -7.88
C LEU A 103 -10.54 1.07 -9.01
N TYR A 104 -9.70 1.28 -10.02
CA TYR A 104 -9.50 0.30 -11.08
C TYR A 104 -8.93 -1.01 -10.53
N PHE A 105 -7.88 -0.94 -9.70
CA PHE A 105 -7.27 -2.13 -9.10
C PHE A 105 -8.26 -2.93 -8.26
N LEU A 106 -9.15 -2.28 -7.53
CA LEU A 106 -10.17 -2.94 -6.71
C LEU A 106 -10.96 -4.01 -7.49
N ASN A 107 -11.40 -3.68 -8.71
CA ASN A 107 -12.26 -4.57 -9.49
C ASN A 107 -11.53 -5.42 -10.54
N ASN A 108 -10.28 -5.09 -10.87
CA ASN A 108 -9.56 -5.74 -11.96
C ASN A 108 -8.34 -6.56 -11.50
N SER A 109 -7.88 -6.37 -10.26
CA SER A 109 -6.76 -7.16 -9.73
C SER A 109 -7.22 -8.52 -9.20
N THR A 110 -6.29 -9.46 -9.23
CA THR A 110 -6.37 -10.77 -8.57
C THR A 110 -5.15 -10.92 -7.64
N SER A 111 -5.03 -12.01 -6.90
CA SER A 111 -3.83 -12.20 -6.08
C SER A 111 -2.68 -12.73 -6.91
N LEU A 112 -1.67 -11.88 -7.12
CA LEU A 112 -0.39 -12.26 -7.72
C LEU A 112 0.52 -13.03 -6.76
N LEU A 113 0.39 -12.75 -5.45
CA LEU A 113 1.23 -13.33 -4.42
C LEU A 113 0.69 -14.71 -4.03
N LYS A 114 1.48 -15.75 -4.31
CA LYS A 114 1.12 -17.13 -3.97
C LYS A 114 1.33 -17.33 -2.47
N CYS A 115 0.26 -17.64 -1.75
CA CYS A 115 0.38 -18.13 -0.39
C CYS A 115 0.75 -19.62 -0.45
N GLN A 116 1.89 -20.02 0.12
CA GLN A 116 2.32 -21.43 0.11
C GLN A 116 1.55 -22.34 1.08
N SER A 117 0.62 -21.80 1.87
CA SER A 117 -0.20 -22.57 2.80
C SER A 117 -1.56 -22.92 2.21
N ASP A 118 -2.10 -24.09 2.55
CA ASP A 118 -3.50 -24.55 2.32
C ASP A 118 -4.51 -23.66 3.07
N LYS A 119 -4.60 -22.40 2.63
CA LYS A 119 -5.44 -21.38 3.22
C LYS A 119 -6.72 -21.24 2.42
N SER A 120 -7.81 -20.98 3.14
CA SER A 120 -9.13 -20.75 2.56
C SER A 120 -9.08 -19.59 1.57
N GLN A 121 -9.74 -19.74 0.41
CA GLN A 121 -9.73 -18.80 -0.72
C GLN A 121 -9.97 -17.32 -0.36
N TRP A 122 -10.75 -17.04 0.69
CA TRP A 122 -11.02 -15.67 1.15
C TRP A 122 -9.78 -14.96 1.73
N GLN A 123 -8.80 -15.69 2.28
CA GLN A 123 -7.60 -15.10 2.88
C GLN A 123 -6.68 -14.45 1.83
N THR A 124 -6.75 -14.96 0.61
CA THR A 124 -6.08 -14.38 -0.56
C THR A 124 -6.65 -13.01 -0.90
N TRP A 125 -7.98 -12.84 -0.78
CA TRP A 125 -8.64 -11.55 -0.96
C TRP A 125 -8.41 -10.61 0.22
N ASP A 126 -8.35 -11.15 1.44
CA ASP A 126 -8.02 -10.37 2.64
C ASP A 126 -6.63 -9.71 2.55
N GLU A 127 -5.65 -10.40 1.98
CA GLU A 127 -4.31 -9.85 1.70
C GLU A 127 -4.33 -8.81 0.57
N LEU A 128 -5.11 -9.02 -0.49
CA LEU A 128 -5.27 -8.05 -1.56
C LEU A 128 -5.86 -6.73 -1.05
N VAL A 129 -6.92 -6.81 -0.22
CA VAL A 129 -7.55 -5.62 0.38
C VAL A 129 -6.58 -4.90 1.32
N GLU A 130 -5.77 -5.62 2.08
CA GLU A 130 -4.71 -5.06 2.94
C GLU A 130 -3.66 -4.29 2.12
N HIS A 131 -3.22 -4.83 0.99
CA HIS A 131 -2.33 -4.11 0.07
C HIS A 131 -2.96 -2.84 -0.51
N LEU A 132 -4.27 -2.85 -0.84
CA LEU A 132 -4.98 -1.64 -1.27
C LEU A 132 -5.06 -0.60 -0.14
N GLN A 133 -5.25 -1.02 1.11
CA GLN A 133 -5.24 -0.13 2.27
C GLN A 133 -3.85 0.51 2.46
N PHE A 134 -2.76 -0.26 2.32
CA PHE A 134 -1.41 0.29 2.33
C PHE A 134 -1.17 1.28 1.18
N LEU A 135 -1.70 0.99 -0.02
CA LEU A 135 -1.59 1.88 -1.17
C LEU A 135 -2.27 3.22 -0.89
N LEU A 136 -3.55 3.20 -0.47
CA LEU A 136 -4.34 4.41 -0.23
C LEU A 136 -3.80 5.25 0.93
N SER A 137 -3.45 4.62 2.06
CA SER A 137 -2.86 5.34 3.20
C SER A 137 -1.55 6.02 2.81
N SER A 138 -0.68 5.33 2.07
CA SER A 138 0.57 5.91 1.56
C SER A 138 0.31 7.03 0.57
N TYR A 139 -0.68 6.85 -0.31
CA TYR A 139 -1.04 7.83 -1.31
C TYR A 139 -1.47 9.17 -0.68
N GLN A 140 -2.20 9.11 0.42
CA GLN A 140 -2.56 10.30 1.20
C GLN A 140 -1.33 11.03 1.74
N HIS A 141 -0.33 10.32 2.26
CA HIS A 141 0.95 10.93 2.67
C HIS A 141 1.68 11.54 1.47
N VAL A 142 1.72 10.84 0.33
CA VAL A 142 2.34 11.34 -0.91
C VAL A 142 1.74 12.68 -1.34
N LEU A 143 0.41 12.81 -1.27
CA LEU A 143 -0.28 14.06 -1.56
C LEU A 143 0.05 15.12 -0.50
N ARG A 144 -0.28 14.86 0.77
CA ARG A 144 -0.19 15.85 1.87
C ARG A 144 1.20 16.39 2.10
N GLU A 145 2.22 15.54 1.95
CA GLU A 145 3.61 15.91 2.22
C GLU A 145 4.36 16.26 0.94
N HIS A 146 3.67 16.42 -0.21
CA HIS A 146 4.26 16.77 -1.49
C HIS A 146 5.43 15.85 -1.90
N LEU A 147 5.35 14.56 -1.60
CA LEU A 147 6.49 13.62 -1.74
C LEU A 147 6.95 13.41 -3.20
N ARG A 148 6.15 13.84 -4.18
CA ARG A 148 6.54 13.86 -5.60
C ARG A 148 7.48 15.00 -5.97
N SER A 149 7.54 16.05 -5.15
CA SER A 149 8.41 17.22 -5.36
C SER A 149 9.77 16.98 -4.71
N SER A 150 10.83 17.58 -5.26
CA SER A 150 12.16 17.52 -4.63
C SER A 150 12.11 18.08 -3.20
N VAL A 151 13.02 17.66 -2.32
CA VAL A 151 13.05 18.17 -0.93
C VAL A 151 13.21 19.69 -0.87
N ILE A 152 13.94 20.28 -1.82
CA ILE A 152 14.14 21.72 -1.90
C ILE A 152 12.80 22.42 -2.18
N ASP A 153 12.07 21.96 -3.18
CA ASP A 153 10.77 22.54 -3.57
C ASP A 153 9.69 22.25 -2.51
N ARG A 154 9.68 21.03 -1.97
CA ARG A 154 8.77 20.55 -0.92
C ARG A 154 8.80 21.46 0.30
N LYS A 155 9.99 21.87 0.76
CA LYS A 155 10.15 22.75 1.92
C LYS A 155 9.37 24.05 1.73
N ASP A 156 9.49 24.66 0.55
CA ASP A 156 8.79 25.92 0.25
C ASP A 156 7.29 25.72 0.13
N LEU A 157 6.83 24.61 -0.47
CA LEU A 157 5.40 24.28 -0.56
C LEU A 157 4.77 24.10 0.82
N ILE A 158 5.45 23.41 1.74
CA ILE A 158 4.98 23.18 3.11
C ILE A 158 4.95 24.49 3.90
N ILE A 159 6.02 25.29 3.86
CA ILE A 159 6.08 26.59 4.56
C ILE A 159 4.96 27.51 4.08
N LYS A 160 4.72 27.54 2.76
CA LYS A 160 3.67 28.36 2.14
C LYS A 160 2.27 27.73 2.24
N ARG A 161 2.13 26.54 2.83
CA ARG A 161 0.88 25.77 2.97
C ARG A 161 0.14 25.62 1.64
N ILE A 162 0.87 25.39 0.56
CA ILE A 162 0.28 25.20 -0.77
C ILE A 162 -0.50 23.90 -0.78
N LYS A 163 -1.77 23.93 -1.20
CA LYS A 163 -2.54 22.68 -1.36
C LYS A 163 -1.85 21.78 -2.40
N PRO A 164 -1.69 20.48 -2.13
CA PRO A 164 -1.19 19.53 -3.12
C PRO A 164 -2.04 19.60 -4.38
N LYS A 165 -1.38 19.63 -5.55
CA LYS A 165 -2.11 19.55 -6.81
C LYS A 165 -2.64 18.11 -6.96
N PRO A 166 -3.95 17.91 -7.15
CA PRO A 166 -4.48 16.59 -7.45
C PRO A 166 -3.87 16.09 -8.76
N GLN A 167 -3.59 14.79 -8.83
CA GLN A 167 -3.17 14.17 -10.07
C GLN A 167 -4.37 13.91 -10.97
N GLN A 168 -4.13 13.74 -12.27
CA GLN A 168 -5.17 13.26 -13.18
C GLN A 168 -5.75 11.94 -12.64
N GLY A 169 -7.07 11.88 -12.46
CA GLY A 169 -7.77 10.73 -11.89
C GLY A 169 -7.94 10.77 -10.37
N ASP A 170 -7.54 11.84 -9.68
CA ASP A 170 -7.87 12.02 -8.26
C ASP A 170 -9.26 12.66 -8.05
N ASP A 171 -9.88 13.17 -9.10
CA ASP A 171 -11.21 13.76 -9.15
C ASP A 171 -12.33 12.70 -9.18
N ILE A 172 -12.31 11.79 -8.20
CA ILE A 172 -13.35 10.76 -8.04
C ILE A 172 -14.52 11.28 -7.19
N THR A 173 -15.74 10.80 -7.47
CA THR A 173 -16.96 11.20 -6.75
C THR A 173 -17.40 10.17 -5.73
N VAL A 174 -18.34 10.54 -4.84
CA VAL A 174 -18.98 9.58 -3.91
C VAL A 174 -19.61 8.44 -4.69
N VAL A 175 -20.27 8.74 -5.81
CA VAL A 175 -20.92 7.74 -6.68
C VAL A 175 -19.92 6.76 -7.26
N ASP A 176 -18.74 7.23 -7.67
CA ASP A 176 -17.69 6.35 -8.19
C ASP A 176 -17.20 5.37 -7.12
N VAL A 177 -16.94 5.87 -5.91
CA VAL A 177 -16.52 5.02 -4.78
C VAL A 177 -17.58 3.98 -4.44
N GLU A 178 -18.83 4.40 -4.25
CA GLU A 178 -19.93 3.50 -3.91
C GLU A 178 -20.12 2.41 -4.96
N LYS A 179 -20.16 2.80 -6.24
CA LYS A 179 -20.32 1.87 -7.35
C LYS A 179 -19.19 0.85 -7.41
N GLN A 180 -17.94 1.28 -7.24
CA GLN A 180 -16.78 0.39 -7.32
C GLN A 180 -16.68 -0.53 -6.10
N ILE A 181 -17.03 -0.04 -4.91
CA ILE A 181 -17.08 -0.87 -3.69
C ILE A 181 -18.17 -1.93 -3.80
N GLU A 182 -19.35 -1.59 -4.28
CA GLU A 182 -20.44 -2.56 -4.41
C GLU A 182 -20.17 -3.59 -5.52
N ALA A 183 -19.59 -3.16 -6.64
CA ALA A 183 -19.09 -4.08 -7.67
C ALA A 183 -18.06 -5.06 -7.12
N PHE A 184 -17.15 -4.58 -6.26
CA PHE A 184 -16.13 -5.42 -5.64
C PHE A 184 -16.73 -6.43 -4.67
N ARG A 185 -17.67 -6.00 -3.82
CA ARG A 185 -18.38 -6.89 -2.90
C ARG A 185 -19.14 -7.98 -3.65
N SER A 186 -19.89 -7.59 -4.69
CA SER A 186 -20.61 -8.53 -5.57
C SER A 186 -19.67 -9.54 -6.21
N ARG A 187 -18.51 -9.08 -6.72
CA ARG A 187 -17.47 -9.94 -7.28
C ARG A 187 -16.92 -10.93 -6.26
N LEU A 188 -16.59 -10.47 -5.05
CA LEU A 188 -16.07 -11.34 -3.99
C LEU A 188 -17.08 -12.41 -3.58
N THR A 189 -18.35 -12.03 -3.36
CA THR A 189 -19.42 -12.99 -3.02
C THR A 189 -19.62 -14.02 -4.13
N HIS A 190 -19.59 -13.60 -5.40
CA HIS A 190 -19.70 -14.53 -6.52
C HIS A 190 -18.51 -15.51 -6.59
N ILE A 191 -17.28 -15.03 -6.38
CA ILE A 191 -16.07 -15.86 -6.45
C ILE A 191 -15.97 -16.84 -5.27
N LEU A 192 -16.39 -16.41 -4.08
CA LEU A 192 -16.33 -17.23 -2.87
C LEU A 192 -17.53 -18.19 -2.74
N GLY A 193 -18.62 -17.93 -3.46
CA GLY A 193 -19.86 -18.72 -3.40
C GLY A 193 -20.66 -18.55 -2.11
N GLU A 194 -20.17 -17.74 -1.18
CA GLU A 194 -20.69 -17.54 0.17
C GLU A 194 -20.67 -16.04 0.55
N PRO A 195 -21.49 -15.60 1.52
CA PRO A 195 -21.38 -14.25 2.08
C PRO A 195 -19.96 -13.98 2.62
N LEU A 196 -19.51 -12.72 2.51
CA LEU A 196 -18.20 -12.32 3.00
C LEU A 196 -18.10 -12.55 4.51
N VAL A 197 -16.99 -13.14 4.95
CA VAL A 197 -16.69 -13.27 6.39
C VAL A 197 -16.55 -11.89 7.04
N PRO A 198 -16.92 -11.72 8.32
CA PRO A 198 -16.90 -10.42 8.99
C PRO A 198 -15.57 -9.67 8.87
N GLN A 199 -14.44 -10.37 9.00
CA GLN A 199 -13.12 -9.75 8.89
C GLN A 199 -12.88 -9.08 7.53
N LEU A 200 -13.33 -9.72 6.45
CA LEU A 200 -13.20 -9.18 5.10
C LEU A 200 -14.19 -8.05 4.87
N GLN A 201 -15.41 -8.14 5.43
CA GLN A 201 -16.40 -7.07 5.37
C GLN A 201 -15.87 -5.78 6.01
N ASP A 202 -15.28 -5.89 7.21
CA ASP A 202 -14.71 -4.76 7.94
C ASP A 202 -13.58 -4.09 7.15
N LYS A 203 -12.70 -4.89 6.53
CA LYS A 203 -11.62 -4.35 5.69
C LYS A 203 -12.12 -3.67 4.43
N VAL A 204 -13.16 -4.20 3.78
CA VAL A 204 -13.80 -3.55 2.62
C VAL A 204 -14.47 -2.24 3.04
N HIS A 205 -15.11 -2.22 4.21
CA HIS A 205 -15.68 -0.99 4.76
C HIS A 205 -14.60 0.05 5.06
N LEU A 206 -13.48 -0.35 5.70
CA LEU A 206 -12.35 0.53 5.93
C LEU A 206 -11.77 1.07 4.61
N LEU A 207 -11.68 0.24 3.57
CA LEU A 207 -11.22 0.68 2.26
C LEU A 207 -12.10 1.78 1.66
N LYS A 208 -13.43 1.65 1.79
CA LYS A 208 -14.40 2.68 1.40
C LYS A 208 -14.16 3.99 2.15
N LEU A 209 -13.98 3.92 3.48
CA LEU A 209 -13.69 5.10 4.29
C LEU A 209 -12.36 5.77 3.90
N LEU A 210 -11.32 4.98 3.61
CA LEU A 210 -10.04 5.50 3.13
C LEU A 210 -10.15 6.20 1.78
N LEU A 211 -10.97 5.68 0.86
CA LEU A 211 -11.23 6.31 -0.44
C LEU A 211 -11.94 7.65 -0.27
N PHE A 212 -12.98 7.72 0.56
CA PHE A 212 -13.66 8.98 0.87
C PHE A 212 -12.69 9.99 1.48
N TYR A 213 -11.91 9.56 2.47
CA TYR A 213 -10.93 10.43 3.12
C TYR A 213 -9.81 10.89 2.16
N ALA A 214 -9.37 10.03 1.24
CA ALA A 214 -8.34 10.39 0.25
C ALA A 214 -8.85 11.40 -0.78
N ALA A 215 -10.13 11.30 -1.15
CA ALA A 215 -10.78 12.16 -2.12
C ALA A 215 -11.38 13.44 -1.50
N ASP A 216 -11.21 13.66 -0.20
CA ASP A 216 -11.86 14.76 0.55
C ASP A 216 -13.40 14.76 0.37
N LEU A 217 -13.96 13.56 0.20
CA LEU A 217 -15.39 13.34 0.06
C LEU A 217 -15.98 13.17 1.45
N ASN A 218 -16.81 14.13 1.84
CA ASN A 218 -17.50 14.07 3.12
C ASN A 218 -18.92 13.52 2.88
N PRO A 219 -19.20 12.25 3.26
CA PRO A 219 -20.44 11.56 2.92
C PRO A 219 -21.69 12.20 3.56
N ASP A 220 -21.50 13.05 4.58
CA ASP A 220 -22.56 13.76 5.31
C ASP A 220 -22.83 15.17 4.78
N THR A 221 -22.18 15.60 3.70
CA THR A 221 -22.45 16.92 3.09
C THR A 221 -23.65 16.79 2.17
N GLU A 222 -24.81 17.31 2.57
CA GLU A 222 -25.94 17.50 1.66
C GLU A 222 -25.48 18.24 0.40
N PRO A 223 -26.00 17.88 -0.80
CA PRO A 223 -25.66 18.61 -2.01
C PRO A 223 -26.04 20.08 -1.82
N ALA A 224 -25.04 20.96 -1.92
CA ALA A 224 -25.25 22.40 -1.82
C ALA A 224 -26.34 22.80 -2.81
N SER A 225 -27.48 23.24 -2.26
CA SER A 225 -28.60 23.80 -3.00
C SER A 225 -28.08 24.88 -3.93
N GLN A 226 -28.13 24.62 -5.24
CA GLN A 226 -27.85 25.65 -6.23
C GLN A 226 -28.97 26.70 -6.13
N HIS A 227 -28.60 27.90 -5.68
CA HIS A 227 -29.42 29.10 -5.80
C HIS A 227 -29.10 29.80 -7.11
#